data_AF-A0A951ZHS7-F1
#
_entry.id   AF-A0A951ZHS7-F1
#
_cell.length_a   1.000
_cell.length_b   1.000
_cell.length_c   1.000
_cell.angle_alpha   90.00
_cell.angle_beta   90.00
_cell.angle_gamma   90.00
#
_symmetry.space_group_name_H-M   'P 1'
#
loop_
_entity.id
_entity.type
_entity.pdbx_description
1 polymer ?
#
loop_
_entity_poly.entity_id
_entity_poly.type
_entity_poly.pdbx_seq_one_letter_code
_entity_poly.pdbx_strand_id
1 'polypeptide(L)'
;MLPSPRAALLAGAVLIAAPAPLPSQGIPVDLVVAASTDVHGRLRAWDYFADTAESTRGLARLATAVDSLRTANPGRVVLVDAGDLLQGNPMTFVASRTPAMPHPVMAAMNVMHYDAAAVGNHEFNYGVPFLQQAVAQAKFPFLAAN
;
A
#
# COMPACT_ATOMS: atom_id res chain seq x y z
N MET A 1 -72.00 7.50 -54.16
CA MET A 1 -71.00 8.02 -53.21
C MET A 1 -69.95 6.95 -53.01
N LEU A 2 -68.76 7.12 -53.59
CA LEU A 2 -67.59 6.24 -53.42
C LEU A 2 -66.50 7.07 -52.72
N PRO A 3 -65.78 6.56 -51.71
CA PRO A 3 -64.72 7.32 -51.07
C PRO A 3 -63.42 7.25 -51.89
N SER A 4 -62.70 8.36 -51.93
CA SER A 4 -61.41 8.53 -52.62
C SER A 4 -60.25 7.88 -51.84
N PRO A 5 -59.16 7.44 -52.51
CA PRO A 5 -58.02 6.85 -51.84
C PRO A 5 -57.13 7.95 -51.25
N ARG A 6 -56.70 7.78 -50.00
CA ARG A 6 -55.69 8.65 -49.39
C ARG A 6 -54.30 8.08 -49.70
N ALA A 7 -53.49 8.85 -50.41
CA ALA A 7 -52.06 8.58 -50.56
C ALA A 7 -51.35 8.88 -49.23
N ALA A 8 -50.64 7.91 -48.69
CA ALA A 8 -49.77 8.10 -47.53
C ALA A 8 -48.35 8.43 -48.02
N LEU A 9 -47.87 9.65 -47.75
CA LEU A 9 -46.46 9.98 -47.89
C LEU A 9 -45.71 9.44 -46.66
N LEU A 10 -44.79 8.50 -46.87
CA LEU A 10 -43.78 8.16 -45.86
C LEU A 10 -42.62 9.15 -45.96
N ALA A 11 -42.47 9.99 -44.93
CA ALA A 11 -41.26 10.78 -44.72
C ALA A 11 -40.24 9.90 -43.95
N GLY A 12 -39.20 9.45 -44.63
CA GLY A 12 -38.07 8.75 -44.00
C GLY A 12 -37.14 9.75 -43.30
N ALA A 13 -37.09 9.71 -41.98
CA ALA A 13 -36.11 10.48 -41.22
C ALA A 13 -34.76 9.75 -41.21
N VAL A 14 -33.72 10.36 -41.79
CA VAL A 14 -32.34 9.89 -41.66
C VAL A 14 -31.79 10.40 -40.34
N LEU A 15 -31.67 9.50 -39.36
CA LEU A 15 -30.97 9.75 -38.10
C LEU A 15 -29.45 9.72 -38.36
N ILE A 16 -28.82 10.90 -38.40
CA ILE A 16 -27.36 11.01 -38.37
C ILE A 16 -26.93 10.79 -36.92
N ALA A 17 -26.41 9.61 -36.61
CA ALA A 17 -25.83 9.33 -35.29
C ALA A 17 -24.59 10.20 -35.08
N ALA A 18 -24.58 11.03 -34.04
CA ALA A 18 -23.40 11.76 -33.65
C ALA A 18 -22.30 10.78 -33.20
N PRO A 19 -21.03 11.00 -33.58
CA PRO A 19 -19.94 10.14 -33.14
C PRO A 19 -19.83 10.18 -31.61
N ALA A 20 -19.71 9.01 -31.00
CA ALA A 20 -19.47 8.91 -29.55
C ALA A 20 -18.16 9.66 -29.19
N PRO A 21 -18.12 10.40 -28.08
CA PRO A 21 -16.91 11.09 -27.65
C PRO A 21 -15.80 10.06 -27.47
N LEU A 22 -14.64 10.31 -28.07
CA LEU A 22 -13.47 9.49 -27.87
C LEU A 22 -13.13 9.47 -26.38
N PRO A 23 -12.68 8.32 -25.82
CA PRO A 23 -12.25 8.26 -24.44
C PRO A 23 -11.17 9.33 -24.22
N SER A 24 -11.40 10.22 -23.26
CA SER A 24 -10.39 11.17 -22.81
C SER A 24 -9.17 10.36 -22.41
N GLN A 25 -8.08 10.47 -23.18
CA GLN A 25 -6.80 9.96 -22.73
C GLN A 25 -6.46 10.72 -21.44
N GLY A 26 -6.33 9.99 -20.33
CA GLY A 26 -6.06 10.59 -19.03
C GLY A 26 -4.78 11.41 -19.06
N ILE A 27 -4.64 12.35 -18.12
CA ILE A 27 -3.39 13.10 -17.96
C ILE A 27 -2.31 12.11 -17.46
N PRO A 28 -1.17 11.95 -18.16
CA PRO A 28 -0.08 11.10 -17.68
C PRO A 28 0.44 11.60 -16.33
N VAL A 29 0.61 10.68 -15.37
CA VAL A 29 1.16 10.96 -14.05
C VAL A 29 2.30 9.99 -13.76
N ASP A 30 3.45 10.53 -13.38
CA ASP A 30 4.58 9.74 -12.92
C ASP A 30 4.43 9.45 -11.42
N LEU A 31 4.36 8.16 -11.06
CA LEU A 31 4.28 7.70 -9.67
C LEU A 31 5.51 6.87 -9.32
N VAL A 32 6.08 7.11 -8.14
CA VAL A 32 7.14 6.29 -7.58
C VAL A 32 6.54 5.35 -6.54
N VAL A 33 6.68 4.05 -6.76
CA VAL A 33 6.32 3.03 -5.76
C VAL A 33 7.60 2.53 -5.12
N ALA A 34 7.79 2.88 -3.85
CA ALA A 34 8.84 2.34 -3.01
C ALA A 34 8.27 1.18 -2.19
N ALA A 35 9.00 0.06 -2.11
CA ALA A 35 8.56 -1.12 -1.38
C ALA A 35 9.65 -1.66 -0.48
N SER A 36 9.26 -2.10 0.72
CA SER A 36 10.04 -3.00 1.57
C SER A 36 9.37 -4.36 1.69
N THR A 37 10.13 -5.35 2.14
CA THR A 37 9.68 -6.72 2.38
C THR A 37 10.60 -7.35 3.41
N ASP A 38 10.12 -8.37 4.13
CA ASP A 38 10.94 -9.22 5.00
C ASP A 38 11.77 -8.40 6.01
N VAL A 39 11.17 -7.32 6.53
CA VAL A 39 11.82 -6.44 7.51
C VAL A 39 12.24 -7.24 8.72
N HIS A 40 11.43 -8.22 9.11
CA HIS A 40 11.68 -9.15 10.20
C HIS A 40 12.09 -8.44 11.50
N GLY A 41 11.46 -7.31 11.81
CA GLY A 41 11.79 -6.53 13.00
C GLY A 41 13.12 -5.78 12.97
N ARG A 42 13.83 -5.72 11.85
CA ARG A 42 15.11 -4.99 11.73
C ARG A 42 14.86 -3.49 11.69
N LEU A 43 14.72 -2.87 12.86
CA LEU A 43 14.51 -1.43 12.99
C LEU A 43 15.81 -0.63 12.85
N ARG A 44 16.84 -1.04 13.59
CA ARG A 44 18.12 -0.34 13.72
C ARG A 44 19.23 -1.08 12.99
N ALA A 45 20.30 -0.35 12.73
CA ALA A 45 21.56 -0.84 12.20
C ALA A 45 22.36 -1.61 13.29
N TRP A 46 21.78 -2.66 13.86
CA TRP A 46 22.37 -3.45 14.96
C TRP A 46 22.12 -4.95 14.81
N ASP A 47 23.16 -5.74 15.00
CA ASP A 47 23.08 -7.18 15.16
C ASP A 47 23.06 -7.52 16.66
N TYR A 48 21.90 -7.98 17.14
CA TYR A 48 21.68 -8.32 18.55
C TYR A 48 22.36 -9.62 18.98
N PHE A 49 22.76 -10.50 18.05
CA PHE A 49 23.46 -11.74 18.40
C PHE A 49 24.95 -11.51 18.57
N ALA A 50 25.55 -10.71 17.67
CA ALA A 50 26.97 -10.34 17.74
C ALA A 50 27.22 -9.10 18.63
N ASP A 51 26.17 -8.44 19.09
CA ASP A 51 26.19 -7.19 19.86
C ASP A 51 27.06 -6.11 19.23
N THR A 52 26.83 -5.87 17.93
CA THR A 52 27.62 -4.91 17.13
C THR A 52 26.76 -4.19 16.12
N ALA A 53 27.29 -3.09 15.57
CA ALA A 53 26.62 -2.34 14.52
C ALA A 53 26.55 -3.16 13.21
N GLU A 54 25.39 -3.11 12.54
CA GLU A 54 25.15 -3.74 11.25
C GLU A 54 24.77 -2.67 10.22
N SER A 55 25.52 -2.56 9.12
CA SER A 55 25.35 -1.46 8.16
C SER A 55 24.56 -1.82 6.89
N THR A 56 24.11 -3.06 6.74
CA THR A 56 23.53 -3.52 5.45
C THR A 56 22.00 -3.50 5.42
N ARG A 57 21.34 -3.50 6.59
CA ARG A 57 19.88 -3.68 6.71
C ARG A 57 19.25 -2.73 7.72
N GLY A 58 17.93 -2.59 7.65
CA GLY A 58 17.09 -2.02 8.69
C GLY A 58 16.30 -0.76 8.30
N LEU A 59 15.13 -0.58 8.91
CA LEU A 59 14.19 0.50 8.60
C LEU A 59 14.79 1.90 8.79
N ALA A 60 15.67 2.10 9.77
CA ALA A 60 16.33 3.40 9.97
C ALA A 60 17.13 3.86 8.74
N ARG A 61 17.74 2.93 8.00
CA ARG A 61 18.45 3.24 6.75
C ARG A 61 17.48 3.45 5.60
N LEU A 62 16.45 2.60 5.52
CA LEU A 62 15.40 2.75 4.52
C LEU A 62 14.70 4.11 4.63
N ALA A 63 14.48 4.61 5.85
CA ALA A 63 13.89 5.94 6.08
C ALA A 63 14.66 7.05 5.36
N THR A 64 16.00 7.06 5.44
CA THR A 64 16.83 8.03 4.71
C THR A 64 16.66 7.92 3.19
N ALA A 65 16.56 6.70 2.66
CA ALA A 65 16.34 6.50 1.23
C ALA A 65 14.94 6.97 0.79
N VAL A 66 13.91 6.67 1.59
CA VAL A 66 12.53 7.12 1.36
C VAL A 66 12.43 8.65 1.42
N ASP A 67 13.06 9.30 2.39
CA ASP A 67 13.06 10.76 2.50
C ASP A 67 13.73 11.42 1.28
N SER A 68 14.79 10.80 0.76
CA SER A 68 15.44 11.24 -0.48
C SER A 68 14.50 11.08 -1.68
N LEU A 69 13.79 9.96 -1.79
CA LEU A 69 12.79 9.73 -2.85
C LEU A 69 11.65 10.75 -2.78
N ARG A 70 11.13 11.04 -1.58
CA ARG A 70 10.07 12.02 -1.35
C ARG A 70 10.52 13.45 -1.66
N THR A 71 11.77 13.79 -1.33
CA THR A 71 12.36 15.09 -1.67
C THR A 71 12.48 15.25 -3.19
N ALA A 72 12.91 14.21 -3.90
CA ALA A 72 13.02 14.22 -5.36
C ALA A 72 11.66 14.15 -6.08
N ASN A 73 10.64 13.57 -5.45
CA ASN A 73 9.31 13.36 -6.04
C ASN A 73 8.17 13.83 -5.10
N PRO A 74 8.05 15.14 -4.83
CA PRO A 74 7.08 15.65 -3.87
C PRO A 74 5.64 15.25 -4.22
N GLY A 75 4.95 14.59 -3.27
CA GLY A 75 3.56 14.17 -3.43
C GLY A 75 3.32 13.00 -4.39
N ARG A 76 4.38 12.34 -4.89
CA ARG A 76 4.27 11.25 -5.89
C ARG A 76 4.95 9.95 -5.46
N VAL A 77 5.25 9.80 -4.17
CA VAL A 77 5.83 8.57 -3.62
C VAL A 77 4.77 7.84 -2.82
N VAL A 78 4.54 6.58 -3.19
CA VAL A 78 3.77 5.62 -2.40
C VAL A 78 4.76 4.63 -1.79
N LEU A 79 4.73 4.48 -0.47
CA LEU A 79 5.56 3.57 0.29
C LEU A 79 4.73 2.40 0.82
N VAL A 80 5.07 1.18 0.40
CA VAL A 80 4.36 -0.03 0.81
C VAL A 80 5.31 -1.07 1.41
N ASP A 81 4.76 -2.00 2.20
CA ASP A 81 5.49 -3.18 2.68
C ASP A 81 4.79 -4.47 2.26
N ALA A 82 5.57 -5.51 1.93
CA ALA A 82 5.05 -6.79 1.45
C ALA A 82 4.84 -7.86 2.55
N GLY A 83 5.05 -7.53 3.83
CA GLY A 83 4.80 -8.43 4.96
C GLY A 83 6.08 -8.97 5.62
N ASP A 84 5.89 -9.88 6.56
CA ASP A 84 6.93 -10.44 7.43
C ASP A 84 7.67 -9.36 8.24
N LEU A 85 6.88 -8.60 8.97
CA LEU A 85 7.25 -7.44 9.78
C LEU A 85 7.46 -7.81 11.25
N LEU A 86 6.57 -8.65 11.80
CA LEU A 86 6.34 -8.77 13.24
C LEU A 86 7.19 -9.83 13.95
N GLN A 87 8.01 -10.58 13.22
CA GLN A 87 8.83 -11.67 13.76
C GLN A 87 10.19 -11.69 13.06
N GLY A 88 11.22 -12.27 13.68
CA GLY A 88 12.49 -12.63 13.01
C GLY A 88 13.75 -12.03 13.62
N ASN A 89 13.61 -10.99 14.44
CA ASN A 89 14.73 -10.36 15.16
C ASN A 89 14.53 -10.48 16.69
N PRO A 90 15.60 -10.57 17.52
CA PRO A 90 15.47 -10.59 18.97
C PRO A 90 14.59 -9.48 19.55
N MET A 91 14.59 -8.29 18.93
CA MET A 91 13.70 -7.20 19.32
C MET A 91 12.21 -7.57 19.17
N THR A 92 11.79 -8.16 18.05
CA THR A 92 10.40 -8.61 17.85
C THR A 92 10.02 -9.77 18.78
N PHE A 93 10.97 -10.63 19.13
CA PHE A 93 10.74 -11.68 20.12
C PHE A 93 10.46 -11.09 21.51
N VAL A 94 11.24 -10.09 21.93
CA VAL A 94 10.98 -9.40 23.20
C VAL A 94 9.65 -8.64 23.14
N ALA A 95 9.36 -7.95 22.03
CA ALA A 95 8.10 -7.23 21.84
C ALA A 95 6.86 -8.12 21.89
N SER A 96 6.96 -9.39 21.48
CA SER A 96 5.85 -10.35 21.57
C SER A 96 5.63 -10.92 22.98
N ARG A 97 6.66 -10.95 23.82
CA ARG A 97 6.59 -11.43 25.21
C ARG A 97 6.29 -10.31 26.21
N THR A 98 6.75 -9.10 25.90
CA THR A 98 6.62 -7.92 26.73
C THR A 98 5.98 -6.83 25.89
N PRO A 99 4.67 -6.94 25.57
CA PRO A 99 3.99 -6.04 24.66
C PRO A 99 4.03 -4.61 25.19
N ALA A 100 4.85 -3.79 24.55
CA ALA A 100 4.89 -2.35 24.74
C ALA A 100 3.97 -1.67 23.71
N MET A 101 3.33 -0.58 24.12
CA MET A 101 2.50 0.24 23.24
C MET A 101 3.22 1.59 22.99
N PRO A 102 3.48 1.99 21.73
CA PRO A 102 3.23 1.23 20.51
C PRO A 102 4.26 0.10 20.23
N HIS A 103 3.87 -0.91 19.46
CA HIS A 103 4.74 -1.97 18.94
C HIS A 103 5.86 -1.30 18.14
N PRO A 104 7.15 -1.61 18.41
CA PRO A 104 8.27 -0.86 17.85
C PRO A 104 8.29 -0.80 16.32
N VAL A 105 7.90 -1.87 15.64
CA VAL A 105 7.80 -1.91 14.17
C VAL A 105 6.70 -0.97 13.66
N MET A 106 5.53 -0.98 14.28
CA MET A 106 4.43 -0.10 13.90
C MET A 106 4.79 1.36 14.18
N ALA A 107 5.44 1.63 15.32
CA ALA A 107 5.93 2.96 15.65
C ALA A 107 6.89 3.52 14.58
N ALA A 108 7.85 2.71 14.14
CA ALA A 108 8.80 3.11 13.10
C ALA A 108 8.10 3.34 11.75
N MET A 109 7.25 2.41 11.31
CA MET A 109 6.54 2.52 10.03
C MET A 109 5.56 3.71 10.03
N ASN A 110 4.95 4.03 11.18
CA ASN A 110 4.11 5.22 11.33
C ASN A 110 4.90 6.53 11.14
N VAL A 111 6.13 6.59 11.67
CA VAL A 111 7.03 7.75 11.46
C VAL A 111 7.50 7.83 10.01
N MET A 112 7.67 6.69 9.35
CA MET A 112 8.02 6.61 7.93
C MET A 112 6.84 6.89 6.99
N HIS A 113 5.61 7.10 7.52
CA HIS A 113 4.42 7.36 6.72
C HIS A 113 4.20 6.30 5.62
N TYR A 114 4.19 5.01 5.97
CA TYR A 114 3.76 3.97 5.03
C TYR A 114 2.32 4.23 4.58
N ASP A 115 2.02 3.87 3.33
CA ASP A 115 0.69 3.98 2.73
C ASP A 115 -0.12 2.68 2.88
N ALA A 116 0.55 1.53 2.89
CA ALA A 116 -0.07 0.22 3.14
C ALA A 116 0.99 -0.83 3.49
N ALA A 117 0.55 -1.93 4.11
CA ALA A 117 1.35 -3.15 4.25
C ALA A 117 0.50 -4.39 3.90
N ALA A 118 1.12 -5.42 3.35
CA ALA A 118 0.50 -6.73 3.22
C ALA A 118 0.63 -7.53 4.53
N VAL A 119 -0.21 -8.54 4.69
CA VAL A 119 -0.06 -9.55 5.76
C VAL A 119 0.76 -10.71 5.20
N GLY A 120 1.97 -10.91 5.73
CA GLY A 120 2.82 -12.06 5.45
C GLY A 120 2.50 -13.27 6.32
N ASN A 121 3.24 -14.36 6.13
CA ASN A 121 3.01 -15.59 6.89
C ASN A 121 3.52 -15.49 8.33
N HIS A 122 4.55 -14.69 8.59
CA HIS A 122 5.13 -14.56 9.92
C HIS A 122 4.32 -13.64 10.85
N GLU A 123 3.38 -12.86 10.33
CA GLU A 123 2.44 -12.06 11.13
C GLU A 123 1.59 -12.91 12.10
N PHE A 124 1.35 -14.18 11.77
CA PHE A 124 0.51 -15.08 12.57
C PHE A 124 1.26 -15.84 13.66
N ASN A 125 2.59 -15.73 13.74
CA ASN A 125 3.42 -16.57 14.61
C ASN A 125 3.13 -16.42 16.11
N TYR A 126 2.63 -15.26 16.53
CA TYR A 126 2.25 -14.98 17.92
C TYR A 126 0.72 -14.96 18.12
N GLY A 127 -0.03 -15.44 17.13
CA GLY A 127 -1.49 -15.54 17.15
C GLY A 127 -2.21 -14.30 16.61
N VAL A 128 -3.44 -14.51 16.16
CA VAL A 128 -4.33 -13.46 15.61
C VAL A 128 -4.53 -12.29 16.57
N PRO A 129 -4.68 -12.46 17.91
CA PRO A 129 -4.82 -11.32 18.82
C PRO A 129 -3.61 -10.38 18.81
N PHE A 130 -2.39 -10.93 18.70
CA PHE A 130 -1.17 -10.12 18.60
C PHE A 130 -1.11 -9.35 17.28
N LEU A 131 -1.45 -10.01 16.17
CA LEU A 131 -1.56 -9.36 14.86
C LEU A 131 -2.59 -8.21 14.89
N GLN A 132 -3.80 -8.46 15.40
CA GLN A 132 -4.85 -7.44 15.52
C GLN A 132 -4.39 -6.25 16.38
N GLN A 133 -3.68 -6.51 17.47
CA GLN A 133 -3.10 -5.47 18.30
C GLN A 133 -2.08 -4.63 17.52
N ALA A 134 -1.19 -5.25 16.73
CA ALA A 134 -0.23 -4.52 15.90
C ALA A 134 -0.93 -3.70 14.81
N VAL A 135 -1.89 -4.29 14.08
CA VAL A 135 -2.70 -3.62 13.06
C VAL A 135 -3.42 -2.41 13.63
N ALA A 136 -4.01 -2.52 14.83
CA ALA A 136 -4.71 -1.42 15.49
C ALA A 136 -3.80 -0.22 15.84
N GLN A 137 -2.48 -0.41 15.81
CA GLN A 137 -1.49 0.64 16.08
C GLN A 137 -0.87 1.23 14.82
N ALA A 138 -1.10 0.61 13.66
CA ALA A 138 -0.66 1.16 12.39
C ALA A 138 -1.51 2.37 12.00
N LYS A 139 -0.88 3.41 11.46
CA LYS A 139 -1.53 4.59 10.87
C LYS A 139 -1.81 4.42 9.37
N PHE A 140 -1.68 3.18 8.89
CA PHE A 140 -1.86 2.75 7.52
C PHE A 140 -2.61 1.41 7.50
N PRO A 141 -3.36 1.11 6.44
CA PRO A 141 -4.09 -0.15 6.33
C PRO A 141 -3.15 -1.34 6.09
N PHE A 142 -3.52 -2.48 6.68
CA PHE A 142 -3.05 -3.78 6.23
C PHE A 142 -4.00 -4.34 5.16
N LEU A 143 -3.45 -4.93 4.10
CA LEU A 143 -4.18 -5.48 2.97
C LEU A 143 -3.99 -7.00 2.88
N ALA A 144 -5.09 -7.74 2.78
CA ALA A 144 -5.12 -9.19 2.51
C ALA A 144 -6.45 -9.52 1.80
N ALA A 145 -6.42 -10.33 0.74
CA ALA A 145 -7.56 -10.51 -0.16
C ALA A 145 -7.86 -11.97 -0.56
N ASN A 146 -7.18 -12.95 0.05
CA ASN A 146 -7.26 -14.37 -0.27
C ASN A 146 -7.70 -15.22 0.92
#